data_AF-A0AAN8G642-F1
#
_entry.id   AF-A0AAN8G642-F1
#
_cell.length_a   1.000
_cell.length_b   1.000
_cell.length_c   1.000
_cell.angle_alpha   90.00
_cell.angle_beta   90.00
_cell.angle_gamma   90.00
#
_symmetry.space_group_name_H-M   'P 1'
#
loop_
_entity.id
_entity.type
_entity.pdbx_description
1 polymer ?
#
loop_
_entity_poly.entity_id
_entity_poly.type
_entity_poly.pdbx_seq_one_letter_code
_entity_poly.pdbx_strand_id
1 'polypeptide(L)'
;MIGFSYHGQLCRLLLAVMHFNENTNREQFINQNGEAGWRIVFPKFKKGDYSLKKMLVMPTYAYADTLTTKVIELATDRSMLETQMSDVLPVAPPTLCQEFYRPYKKTALSELKSRFSFGTDHGNPEDNKNNFN
;
A
#
# COMPACT_ATOMS: atom_id res chain seq x y z
N MET A 1 9.93 12.17 -2.65
CA MET A 1 9.01 11.11 -3.14
C MET A 1 7.56 11.55 -2.90
N ILE A 2 6.92 12.19 -3.87
CA ILE A 2 5.51 12.63 -3.74
C ILE A 2 4.56 11.42 -3.70
N GLY A 3 4.91 10.32 -4.38
CA GLY A 3 4.05 9.14 -4.44
C GLY A 3 3.74 8.48 -3.08
N PHE A 4 4.64 8.56 -2.09
CA PHE A 4 4.44 7.97 -0.76
C PHE A 4 4.08 8.97 0.33
N SER A 5 3.87 10.25 0.00
CA SER A 5 3.33 11.21 0.95
C SER A 5 1.88 10.86 1.30
N TYR A 6 1.41 11.38 2.44
CA TYR A 6 0.01 11.23 2.83
C TYR A 6 -0.95 11.68 1.71
N HIS A 7 -0.75 12.87 1.15
CA HIS A 7 -1.56 13.38 0.04
C HIS A 7 -1.44 12.53 -1.22
N GLY A 8 -0.25 12.04 -1.56
CA GLY A 8 -0.05 11.14 -2.70
C GLY A 8 -0.77 9.80 -2.54
N GLN A 9 -0.84 9.26 -1.31
CA GLN A 9 -1.62 8.07 -0.98
C GLN A 9 -3.12 8.34 -1.02
N LEU A 10 -3.57 9.50 -0.50
CA LEU A 10 -4.96 9.94 -0.55
C LEU A 10 -5.44 10.06 -2.01
N CYS A 11 -4.66 10.70 -2.88
CA CYS A 11 -5.01 10.80 -4.30
C CYS A 11 -5.17 9.43 -4.96
N ARG A 12 -4.28 8.46 -4.66
CA ARG A 12 -4.39 7.09 -5.17
C ARG A 12 -5.65 6.38 -4.66
N LEU A 13 -6.01 6.60 -3.40
CA LEU A 13 -7.25 6.05 -2.83
C LEU A 13 -8.48 6.63 -3.53
N LEU A 14 -8.53 7.95 -3.73
CA LEU A 14 -9.63 8.61 -4.44
C LEU A 14 -9.77 8.11 -5.89
N LEU A 15 -8.64 7.95 -6.60
CA LEU A 15 -8.63 7.35 -7.95
C LEU A 15 -9.17 5.92 -7.96
N ALA A 16 -8.81 5.11 -6.97
CA ALA A 16 -9.32 3.75 -6.83
C ALA A 16 -10.83 3.74 -6.58
N VAL A 17 -11.35 4.66 -5.75
CA VAL A 17 -12.79 4.81 -5.50
C VAL A 17 -13.52 5.23 -6.76
N MET A 18 -13.01 6.19 -7.53
CA MET A 18 -13.63 6.61 -8.80
C MET A 18 -13.65 5.45 -9.81
N HIS A 19 -12.54 4.75 -9.96
CA HIS A 19 -12.48 3.56 -10.82
C HIS A 19 -13.48 2.48 -10.39
N PHE A 20 -13.59 2.23 -9.08
CA PHE A 20 -14.56 1.28 -8.53
C PHE A 20 -16.00 1.73 -8.80
N ASN A 21 -16.35 2.98 -8.51
CA ASN A 21 -17.70 3.50 -8.72
C ASN A 21 -18.14 3.39 -10.18
N GLU A 22 -17.24 3.68 -11.13
CA GLU A 22 -17.52 3.53 -12.56
C GLU A 22 -17.69 2.06 -12.97
N ASN A 23 -16.90 1.14 -12.39
CA ASN A 23 -16.77 -0.23 -12.88
C ASN A 23 -17.45 -1.32 -12.03
N THR A 24 -18.15 -0.95 -10.95
CA THR A 24 -18.80 -1.93 -10.04
C THR A 24 -20.00 -2.61 -10.67
N ASN A 25 -20.84 -1.86 -11.38
CA ASN A 25 -22.10 -2.35 -11.94
C ASN A 25 -21.97 -2.73 -13.42
N ARG A 26 -20.80 -3.22 -13.85
CA ARG A 26 -20.58 -3.63 -15.23
C ARG A 26 -21.47 -4.80 -15.59
N GLU A 27 -22.11 -4.66 -16.75
CA GLU A 27 -22.99 -5.69 -17.29
C GLU A 27 -22.22 -6.96 -17.69
N GLN A 28 -22.95 -8.07 -17.79
CA GLN A 28 -22.41 -9.30 -18.33
C GLN A 28 -22.13 -9.11 -19.82
N PHE A 29 -20.96 -9.56 -20.27
CA PHE A 29 -20.60 -9.58 -21.68
C PHE A 29 -21.58 -10.47 -22.46
N ILE A 30 -22.09 -9.97 -23.58
CA ILE A 30 -22.92 -10.72 -24.52
C ILE A 30 -22.14 -10.86 -25.83
N ASN A 31 -22.07 -12.07 -26.38
CA ASN A 31 -21.38 -12.33 -27.64
C ASN A 31 -22.22 -11.85 -28.85
N GLN A 32 -21.63 -11.90 -30.05
CA GLN A 32 -22.33 -11.52 -31.29
C GLN A 32 -23.57 -12.37 -31.60
N ASN A 33 -23.65 -13.57 -31.00
CA ASN A 33 -24.78 -14.49 -31.14
C ASN A 33 -25.88 -14.24 -30.09
N GLY A 34 -25.72 -13.24 -29.22
CA GLY A 34 -26.69 -12.94 -28.15
C GLY A 34 -26.54 -13.78 -26.88
N GLU A 35 -25.50 -14.61 -26.78
CA GLU A 35 -25.27 -15.49 -25.63
C GLU A 35 -24.39 -14.81 -24.56
N ALA A 36 -24.73 -15.05 -23.30
CA ALA A 36 -24.00 -14.50 -22.17
C ALA A 36 -22.61 -15.16 -22.04
N GLY A 37 -21.57 -14.33 -21.89
CA GLY A 37 -20.20 -14.77 -21.74
C GLY A 37 -19.92 -15.41 -20.38
N TRP A 38 -19.28 -16.57 -20.41
CA TRP A 38 -18.83 -17.30 -19.22
C TRP A 38 -17.36 -17.69 -19.33
N ARG A 39 -16.68 -17.73 -18.18
CA ARG A 39 -15.32 -18.24 -18.04
C ARG A 39 -15.30 -19.40 -17.06
N ILE A 40 -14.63 -20.49 -17.44
CA ILE A 40 -14.33 -21.61 -16.55
C ILE A 40 -13.12 -21.24 -15.69
N VAL A 41 -13.24 -21.41 -14.38
CA VAL A 41 -12.15 -21.29 -13.41
C VAL A 41 -12.00 -22.58 -12.62
N PHE A 42 -10.77 -22.89 -12.21
CA PHE A 42 -10.41 -24.08 -11.44
C PHE A 42 -9.87 -23.66 -10.06
N PRO A 43 -10.75 -23.44 -9.06
CA PRO A 43 -10.32 -23.04 -7.73
C PRO A 43 -9.53 -24.17 -7.04
N LYS A 44 -8.43 -23.83 -6.35
CA LYS A 44 -7.59 -24.82 -5.65
C LYS A 44 -8.37 -25.70 -4.67
N PHE A 45 -9.35 -25.13 -3.95
CA PHE A 45 -10.15 -25.86 -2.96
C PHE A 45 -11.06 -26.93 -3.58
N LYS A 46 -11.32 -26.86 -4.89
CA LYS A 46 -12.15 -27.83 -5.64
C LYS A 46 -11.38 -29.07 -6.13
N LYS A 47 -10.08 -29.18 -5.84
CA LYS A 47 -9.25 -30.38 -6.13
C LYS A 47 -9.39 -30.91 -7.56
N GLY A 48 -9.47 -30.02 -8.56
CA GLY A 48 -9.59 -30.39 -9.97
C GLY A 48 -10.97 -30.14 -10.58
N ASP A 49 -12.00 -29.88 -9.76
CA ASP A 49 -13.32 -29.46 -10.23
C ASP A 49 -13.36 -27.95 -10.60
N TYR A 50 -14.35 -27.54 -11.38
CA TYR A 50 -14.46 -26.22 -11.99
C TYR A 50 -15.60 -25.35 -11.44
N SER A 51 -15.61 -24.08 -11.81
CA SER A 51 -16.72 -23.15 -11.55
C SER A 51 -16.87 -22.21 -12.72
N LEU A 52 -18.11 -21.83 -13.01
CA LEU A 52 -18.42 -20.81 -14.02
C LEU A 52 -18.45 -19.43 -13.37
N LYS A 53 -17.74 -18.48 -13.97
CA LYS A 53 -17.81 -17.06 -13.63
C LYS A 53 -18.36 -16.28 -14.81
N LYS A 54 -19.28 -15.35 -14.53
CA LYS A 54 -19.77 -14.39 -15.53
C LYS A 54 -18.60 -13.57 -16.06
N MET A 55 -18.48 -13.46 -17.38
CA MET A 55 -17.58 -12.48 -17.98
C MET A 55 -18.29 -11.14 -18.05
N LEU A 56 -17.67 -10.10 -17.52
CA LEU A 56 -18.22 -8.75 -17.57
C LEU A 56 -17.64 -8.00 -18.76
N VAL A 57 -18.35 -6.96 -19.21
CA VAL A 57 -17.84 -6.00 -20.22
C VAL A 57 -16.52 -5.38 -19.72
N MET A 58 -15.65 -4.99 -20.65
CA MET A 58 -14.38 -4.35 -20.32
C MET A 58 -14.59 -3.10 -19.47
N PRO A 59 -13.68 -2.82 -18.51
CA PRO A 59 -13.77 -1.62 -17.70
C PRO A 59 -13.59 -0.36 -18.55
N THR A 60 -14.25 0.72 -18.12
CA THR A 60 -14.11 2.06 -18.69
C THR A 60 -13.27 2.94 -17.76
N TYR A 61 -12.73 4.02 -18.33
CA TYR A 61 -11.85 4.97 -17.65
C TYR A 61 -12.28 6.42 -17.89
N ALA A 62 -13.58 6.66 -18.09
CA ALA A 62 -14.10 8.00 -18.40
C ALA A 62 -13.83 9.01 -17.26
N TYR A 63 -13.74 8.53 -16.02
CA TYR A 63 -13.30 9.35 -14.89
C TYR A 63 -11.90 9.95 -15.10
N ALA A 64 -10.97 9.22 -15.75
CA ALA A 64 -9.61 9.68 -15.96
C ALA A 64 -9.55 10.83 -16.98
N ASP A 65 -10.34 10.74 -18.05
CA ASP A 65 -10.45 11.81 -19.04
C ASP A 65 -11.05 13.07 -18.40
N THR A 66 -12.15 12.90 -17.65
CA THR A 66 -12.83 13.99 -16.94
C THR A 66 -11.88 14.69 -15.96
N LEU A 67 -11.12 13.93 -15.18
CA LEU A 67 -10.12 14.48 -14.25
C LEU A 67 -9.02 15.22 -14.99
N THR A 68 -8.52 14.68 -16.11
CA THR A 68 -7.44 15.31 -16.88
C THR A 68 -7.88 16.65 -17.42
N THR A 69 -9.09 16.74 -18.00
CA THR A 69 -9.67 18.01 -18.46
C THR A 69 -9.81 19.01 -17.31
N LYS A 70 -10.32 18.58 -16.15
CA LYS A 70 -10.47 19.45 -14.97
C LYS A 70 -9.13 19.96 -14.45
N VAL A 71 -8.11 19.11 -14.44
CA VAL A 71 -6.75 19.52 -14.03
C VAL A 71 -6.18 20.56 -15.00
N ILE A 72 -6.39 20.41 -16.30
CA ILE A 72 -5.95 21.39 -17.31
C ILE A 72 -6.68 22.73 -17.14
N GLU A 73 -8.00 22.70 -16.94
CA GLU A 73 -8.80 23.90 -16.66
C GLU A 73 -8.27 24.66 -15.43
N LEU A 74 -8.06 23.95 -14.31
CA LEU A 74 -7.54 24.52 -13.08
C LEU A 74 -6.09 25.02 -13.21
N ALA A 75 -5.25 24.32 -13.97
CA ALA A 75 -3.87 24.75 -14.20
C ALA A 75 -3.78 26.02 -15.06
N THR A 76 -4.77 26.22 -15.94
CA THR A 76 -4.86 27.43 -16.78
C THR A 76 -5.36 28.63 -15.98
N ASP A 77 -6.27 28.42 -15.03
CA ASP A 77 -6.75 29.46 -14.12
C ASP A 77 -5.89 29.54 -12.83
N ARG A 78 -4.73 30.19 -12.96
CA ARG A 78 -3.71 30.31 -11.90
C ARG A 78 -4.23 30.97 -10.61
N SER A 79 -5.33 31.72 -10.68
CA SER A 79 -5.92 32.44 -9.55
C SER A 79 -6.59 31.52 -8.51
N MET A 80 -7.10 30.36 -8.94
CA MET A 80 -7.77 29.39 -8.06
C MET A 80 -6.80 28.45 -7.33
N LEU A 81 -5.61 28.22 -7.90
CA LEU A 81 -4.71 27.16 -7.44
C LEU A 81 -4.16 27.41 -6.02
N GLU A 82 -3.76 28.64 -5.71
CA GLU A 82 -3.14 28.96 -4.41
C GLU A 82 -4.19 29.12 -3.29
N THR A 83 -5.37 29.64 -3.61
CA THR A 83 -6.44 29.88 -2.63
C THR A 83 -7.20 28.60 -2.24
N GLN A 84 -7.34 27.64 -3.17
CA GLN A 84 -8.11 26.41 -2.90
C GLN A 84 -7.29 25.28 -2.28
N MET A 85 -5.97 25.24 -2.47
CA MET A 85 -5.16 24.11 -2.01
C MET A 85 -5.04 24.04 -0.48
N SER A 86 -5.02 25.18 0.22
CA SER A 86 -4.94 25.21 1.69
C SER A 86 -6.23 24.78 2.38
N ASP A 87 -7.37 25.04 1.75
CA ASP A 87 -8.69 24.88 2.39
C ASP A 87 -9.34 23.53 2.06
N VAL A 88 -8.94 22.90 0.95
CA VAL A 88 -9.55 21.65 0.45
C VAL A 88 -8.82 20.40 0.95
N LEU A 89 -7.50 20.46 1.17
CA LEU A 89 -6.71 19.29 1.54
C LEU A 89 -6.58 19.15 3.06
N PRO A 90 -6.90 17.98 3.63
CA PRO A 90 -6.68 17.75 5.05
C PRO A 90 -5.19 17.84 5.39
N VAL A 91 -4.91 18.36 6.59
CA VAL A 91 -3.55 18.37 7.16
C VAL A 91 -3.09 16.92 7.33
N ALA A 92 -1.87 16.63 6.87
CA ALA A 92 -1.31 15.28 7.02
C ALA A 92 -1.19 14.92 8.51
N PRO A 93 -1.68 13.74 8.93
CA PRO A 93 -1.54 13.30 10.31
C PRO A 93 -0.06 13.10 10.67
N PRO A 94 0.30 13.21 11.96
CA PRO A 94 1.65 12.90 12.40
C PRO A 94 2.00 11.45 12.08
N THR A 95 3.29 11.19 11.86
CA THR A 95 3.77 9.81 11.70
C THR A 95 3.61 9.06 13.01
N LEU A 96 3.27 7.77 12.95
CA LEU A 96 3.12 6.91 14.14
C LEU A 96 4.32 7.04 15.11
N CYS A 97 5.54 7.12 14.56
CA CYS A 97 6.77 7.21 15.34
C CYS A 97 7.01 8.58 16.00
N GLN A 98 6.19 9.60 15.78
CA GLN A 98 6.31 10.90 16.45
C GLN A 98 5.80 10.85 17.90
N GLU A 99 4.87 9.95 18.21
CA GLU A 99 4.27 9.83 19.55
C GLU A 99 5.18 9.04 20.51
N PHE A 100 6.10 8.24 19.98
CA PHE A 100 7.00 7.42 20.79
C PHE A 100 8.22 8.20 21.27
N TYR A 101 8.62 7.93 22.51
CA TYR A 101 9.89 8.37 23.04
C TYR A 101 11.05 7.90 22.14
N ARG A 102 11.93 8.83 21.77
CA ARG A 102 13.13 8.54 20.99
C ARG A 102 14.35 8.63 21.91
N PRO A 103 14.96 7.50 22.29
CA PRO A 103 16.14 7.53 23.14
C PRO A 103 17.31 8.23 22.44
N TYR A 104 18.17 8.84 23.24
CA TYR A 104 19.43 9.38 22.73
C TYR A 104 20.32 8.25 22.19
N LYS A 105 21.10 8.57 21.16
CA LYS A 105 21.97 7.61 20.45
C LYS A 105 22.84 6.76 21.39
N LYS A 106 23.39 7.37 22.45
CA LYS A 106 24.24 6.66 23.43
C LYS A 106 23.45 5.62 24.23
N THR A 107 22.26 5.98 24.70
CA THR A 107 21.36 5.08 25.44
C THR A 107 20.91 3.92 24.56
N ALA A 108 20.45 4.21 23.33
CA ALA A 108 20.04 3.18 22.37
C ALA A 108 21.18 2.20 22.03
N LEU A 109 22.42 2.70 21.88
CA LEU A 109 23.59 1.85 21.65
C LEU A 109 23.93 0.95 22.84
N SER A 110 23.78 1.45 24.07
CA SER A 110 24.00 0.67 25.29
C SER A 110 22.95 -0.44 25.44
N GLU A 111 21.68 -0.11 25.22
CA GLU A 111 20.58 -1.08 25.24
C GLU A 111 20.75 -2.15 24.16
N LEU A 112 21.15 -1.77 22.95
CA LEU A 112 21.44 -2.70 21.87
C LEU A 112 22.51 -3.71 22.29
N LYS A 113 23.66 -3.23 22.78
CA LYS A 113 24.76 -4.08 23.23
C LYS A 113 24.35 -5.02 24.37
N SER A 114 23.57 -4.51 25.32
CA SER A 114 23.03 -5.30 26.44
C SER A 114 22.04 -6.39 25.99
N ARG A 115 21.15 -6.08 25.03
CA ARG A 115 20.22 -7.07 24.48
C ARG A 115 20.92 -8.19 23.72
N PHE A 116 22.02 -7.86 23.03
CA PHE A 116 22.78 -8.82 22.24
C PHE A 116 23.97 -9.45 22.98
N SER A 117 24.16 -9.17 24.28
CA SER A 117 25.27 -9.74 25.07
C SER A 117 24.99 -11.13 25.66
N PHE A 118 23.94 -11.84 25.23
CA PHE A 118 23.72 -13.23 25.66
C PHE A 118 24.19 -14.21 24.58
N GLY A 119 25.39 -14.74 24.80
CA GLY A 119 26.02 -15.78 23.99
C GLY A 119 27.48 -16.11 24.31
N THR A 120 28.10 -15.53 25.34
CA THR A 120 29.32 -16.12 25.93
C THR A 120 28.90 -16.96 27.12
N ASP A 121 28.60 -18.22 26.82
CA ASP A 121 28.49 -19.31 27.79
C ASP A 121 29.80 -19.37 28.59
N HIS A 122 29.81 -18.81 29.80
CA HIS A 122 30.90 -19.02 30.73
C HIS A 122 30.75 -20.43 31.30
N GLY A 123 31.33 -21.40 30.58
CA GLY A 123 31.67 -22.70 31.15
C GLY A 123 32.50 -22.51 32.41
N ASN A 124 32.05 -23.16 33.48
CA ASN A 124 32.63 -23.16 34.82
C ASN A 124 34.12 -23.61 34.79
N PRO A 125 34.94 -23.20 35.77
CA PRO A 125 36.37 -23.43 35.80
C PRO A 125 36.61 -24.90 36.15
N GLU A 126 37.58 -25.53 35.50
CA GLU A 126 38.45 -26.62 35.95
C GLU A 126 39.26 -27.04 34.70
N ASP A 127 40.44 -27.61 34.91
CA ASP A 127 41.38 -28.08 33.88
C ASP A 127 42.21 -27.03 33.11
N ASN A 128 43.26 -26.54 33.77
CA ASN A 128 44.61 -26.82 33.22
C ASN A 128 45.68 -26.79 34.33
N LYS A 129 45.85 -27.93 35.00
CA LYS A 129 47.13 -28.29 35.62
C LYS A 129 48.03 -28.87 34.51
N ASN A 130 49.26 -28.36 34.46
CA ASN A 130 50.51 -29.01 34.05
C ASN A 130 51.21 -28.51 32.77
N ASN A 131 52.51 -28.23 32.99
CA ASN A 131 53.65 -28.24 32.07
C ASN A 131 53.76 -27.09 31.06
N PHE A 132 54.84 -26.33 30.97
CA PHE A 132 56.26 -26.71 31.03
C PHE A 132 57.14 -25.58 31.60
N ASN A 133 58.29 -25.99 32.13
CA ASN A 133 59.44 -25.20 32.56
C ASN A 133 59.88 -24.14 31.55
#